data_AF-A0A068FIF7-F1
#
_entry.id   AF-A0A068FIF7-F1
#
_cell.length_a   1.000
_cell.length_b   1.000
_cell.length_c   1.000
_cell.angle_alpha   90.00
_cell.angle_beta   90.00
_cell.angle_gamma   90.00
#
_symmetry.space_group_name_H-M   'P 1'
#
loop_
_entity.id
_entity.type
_entity.pdbx_description
1 polymer ?
#
loop_
_entity_poly.entity_id
_entity_poly.type
_entity_poly.pdbx_seq_one_letter_code
_entity_poly.pdbx_strand_id
1 'polypeptide(L)' 'VVAHMGIVLAGLMTLTMWGISGSYTLMIAHGLCSSGLFCLANISYERMGSRSLLINKGLLNFMPSLSLWWFLLCSANM' A
#
# COMPACT_ATOMS: atom_id res chain seq x y z
N VAL A 1 -1.31 -4.60 4.92
CA VAL A 1 -0.68 -4.22 6.21
C VAL A 1 -0.45 -5.42 7.11
N VAL A 2 -1.49 -6.08 7.63
CA VAL A 2 -1.33 -7.21 8.57
C VAL A 2 -0.59 -8.39 7.95
N ALA A 3 -0.90 -8.75 6.70
CA ALA A 3 -0.23 -9.84 6.00
C ALA A 3 1.29 -9.63 5.85
N HIS A 4 1.73 -8.43 5.43
CA HIS A 4 3.16 -8.13 5.29
C HIS A 4 3.90 -8.21 6.62
N MET A 5 3.29 -7.73 7.71
CA MET A 5 3.88 -7.84 9.05
C MET A 5 3.99 -9.30 9.51
N GLY A 6 3.05 -10.16 9.11
CA GLY A 6 3.16 -11.61 9.31
C GLY A 6 4.37 -12.22 8.59
N ILE A 7 4.66 -11.77 7.36
CA ILE A 7 5.84 -12.21 6.59
C ILE A 7 7.13 -11.72 7.24
N VAL A 8 7.16 -10.47 7.72
CA VAL A 8 8.30 -9.92 8.48
C VAL A 8 8.56 -10.76 9.74
N LEU A 9 7.52 -11.10 10.50
CA LEU A 9 7.65 -11.94 11.70
C LEU A 9 8.17 -13.34 11.34
N ALA A 10 7.61 -13.98 10.32
CA ALA A 10 8.07 -15.29 9.85
C ALA A 10 9.55 -15.24 9.42
N GLY A 11 9.96 -14.21 8.69
CA GLY A 11 11.34 -13.98 8.27
C GLY A 11 12.30 -13.79 9.45
N LEU A 12 11.91 -13.03 10.47
CA LEU A 12 12.67 -12.86 11.70
C LEU A 12 12.83 -14.17 12.49
N MET A 13 11.77 -14.98 12.56
CA MET A 13 11.79 -16.26 13.27
C MET A 13 12.69 -17.32 12.61
N THR A 14 13.09 -17.14 11.34
CA THR A 14 14.05 -18.04 10.69
C THR A 14 15.48 -17.91 11.24
N LEU A 15 15.82 -16.80 11.91
CA LEU A 15 17.15 -16.50 12.45
C LEU A 15 18.30 -16.62 11.43
N THR A 16 17.99 -16.55 10.13
CA THR A 16 18.99 -16.55 9.05
C THR A 16 19.34 -15.12 8.64
N MET A 17 20.58 -14.87 8.23
CA MET A 17 20.99 -13.55 7.72
C MET A 17 20.13 -13.08 6.54
N TRP A 18 19.75 -14.01 5.66
CA TRP A 18 18.83 -13.77 4.55
C TRP A 18 17.45 -13.34 5.05
N GLY A 19 16.88 -14.06 6.02
CA GLY A 19 15.59 -13.74 6.63
C GLY A 19 15.58 -12.36 7.30
N ILE A 20 16.63 -12.03 8.05
CA ILE A 20 16.77 -10.72 8.69
C ILE A 20 16.88 -9.60 7.65
N SER A 21 17.76 -9.75 6.64
CA SER A 21 17.92 -8.75 5.58
C SER A 21 16.63 -8.53 4.78
N GLY A 22 15.90 -9.60 4.45
CA GLY A 22 14.63 -9.53 3.74
C GLY A 22 13.51 -8.93 4.58
N SER A 23 13.47 -9.25 5.88
CA SER A 23 12.50 -8.65 6.80
C SER A 23 12.70 -7.14 6.94
N TYR A 24 13.95 -6.68 6.97
CA TYR A 24 14.31 -5.27 7.07
C TYR A 24 13.91 -4.48 5.81
N THR A 25 14.24 -5.00 4.62
CA THR A 25 13.85 -4.35 3.35
C THR A 25 12.33 -4.32 3.17
N LEU A 26 11.63 -5.40 3.54
CA LEU A 26 10.18 -5.49 3.44
C LEU A 26 9.48 -4.54 4.42
N MET A 27 10.04 -4.32 5.60
CA MET A 27 9.53 -3.32 6.56
C MET A 27 9.61 -1.89 6.02
N ILE A 28 10.73 -1.53 5.38
CA ILE A 28 10.91 -0.20 4.77
C ILE A 28 9.94 -0.03 3.58
N ALA A 29 9.91 -1.00 2.67
CA ALA A 29 9.04 -0.96 1.50
C ALA A 29 7.56 -0.87 1.93
N HIS A 30 7.17 -1.65 2.93
CA HIS A 30 5.81 -1.63 3.46
C HIS A 30 5.41 -0.27 4.04
N GLY A 31 6.32 0.38 4.78
CA GLY A 31 6.09 1.70 5.36
C GLY A 31 5.84 2.77 4.30
N LEU A 32 6.66 2.78 3.24
CA LEU A 32 6.52 3.72 2.12
C LEU A 32 5.25 3.47 1.31
N CYS A 33 4.97 2.21 0.97
CA CYS A 33 3.85 1.88 0.11
C CYS A 33 2.50 2.07 0.81
N SER A 34 2.40 1.67 2.07
CA SER A 34 1.16 1.79 2.84
C SER A 34 0.82 3.25 3.15
N SER A 35 1.81 4.05 3.56
CA SER A 35 1.59 5.48 3.81
C SER A 35 1.14 6.22 2.54
N GLY A 36 1.71 5.88 1.38
CA GLY A 36 1.27 6.39 0.08
C GLY A 36 -0.19 6.01 -0.23
N LEU A 37 -0.60 4.76 -0.01
CA LEU A 37 -1.98 4.31 -0.23
C LEU A 37 -2.97 5.02 0.71
N PHE A 38 -2.61 5.20 1.99
CA PHE A 38 -3.45 5.95 2.93
C PHE A 38 -3.58 7.43 2.53
N CYS A 39 -2.50 8.04 2.04
CA CYS A 39 -2.52 9.40 1.51
C CYS A 39 -3.47 9.52 0.30
N LEU A 40 -3.36 8.62 -0.68
CA LEU A 40 -4.25 8.60 -1.84
C LEU A 40 -5.71 8.38 -1.45
N ALA A 41 -5.97 7.50 -0.49
CA ALA A 41 -7.31 7.30 0.04
C ALA A 41 -7.86 8.59 0.68
N ASN A 42 -7.04 9.34 1.42
CA ASN A 42 -7.46 10.61 2.00
C ASN A 42 -7.75 11.68 0.93
N ILE A 43 -6.89 11.81 -0.09
CA ILE A 43 -7.13 12.73 -1.21
C ILE A 43 -8.43 12.39 -1.94
N SER A 44 -8.71 11.10 -2.15
CA SER A 44 -9.97 10.66 -2.76
C SER A 44 -11.19 10.99 -1.89
N TYR A 45 -11.04 10.90 -0.56
CA TYR A 45 -12.08 11.24 0.40
C TYR A 45 -12.35 12.74 0.44
N GLU A 46 -11.34 13.59 0.45
CA GLU A 46 -11.49 15.04 0.41
C GLU A 46 -12.20 15.51 -0.87
N ARG A 47 -12.03 14.80 -1.98
CA ARG A 47 -12.66 15.11 -3.27
C ARG A 47 -14.12 14.67 -3.36
N MET A 48 -14.42 13.47 -2.90
CA MET A 48 -15.74 12.84 -3.07
C MET A 48 -16.64 12.93 -1.82
N GLY A 49 -16.07 13.28 -0.66
CA GLY A 49 -16.75 13.32 0.62
C GLY A 49 -17.18 11.93 1.16
N SER A 50 -16.78 10.84 0.50
CA SER A 50 -17.19 9.48 0.85
C SER A 50 -16.05 8.48 0.69
N ARG A 51 -16.05 7.45 1.54
CA ARG A 51 -15.14 6.30 1.48
C ARG A 51 -15.76 5.10 0.76
N SER A 52 -17.00 5.20 0.30
CA SER A 52 -17.70 4.09 -0.37
C SER A 52 -17.11 3.83 -1.76
N LEU A 53 -16.70 2.58 -2.00
CA LEU A 53 -16.20 2.12 -3.30
C LEU A 53 -17.21 2.31 -4.44
N LEU A 54 -18.51 2.23 -4.13
CA LEU A 54 -19.57 2.34 -5.12
C LEU A 54 -19.72 3.79 -5.61
N ILE A 55 -19.49 4.76 -4.73
CA ILE A 55 -19.50 6.19 -5.04
C ILE A 55 -18.19 6.60 -5.72
N ASN A 56 -17.06 6.02 -5.31
CA ASN A 56 -15.74 6.30 -5.87
C ASN A 56 -15.47 5.55 -7.20
N LYS A 57 -16.46 4.83 -7.74
CA LYS A 57 -16.35 4.18 -9.04
C LYS A 57 -16.22 5.23 -10.15
N GLY A 58 -15.37 4.96 -11.14
CA GLY A 58 -15.19 5.84 -12.31
C GLY A 58 -14.12 6.92 -12.15
N LEU A 59 -13.39 6.96 -11.03
CA LEU A 59 -12.26 7.88 -10.81
C LEU A 59 -11.14 7.76 -11.86
N LEU A 60 -11.02 6.61 -12.52
CA LEU A 60 -10.10 6.41 -13.65
C LEU A 60 -10.33 7.41 -14.80
N ASN A 61 -11.58 7.66 -15.16
CA ASN A 61 -11.91 8.59 -16.24
C ASN A 61 -11.79 10.05 -15.80
N PHE A 62 -12.05 10.34 -14.53
CA PHE A 62 -12.05 11.71 -14.01
C PHE A 62 -10.63 12.19 -13.65
N MET A 63 -9.78 11.30 -13.13
CA MET A 63 -8.41 11.62 -12.68
C MET A 63 -7.43 10.50 -13.09
N PRO A 64 -6.98 10.49 -14.36
CA PRO A 64 -6.06 9.46 -14.86
C PRO A 64 -4.71 9.46 -14.14
N SER A 65 -4.22 10.63 -13.72
CA SER A 65 -2.96 10.73 -12.95
C SER A 65 -3.07 10.11 -11.56
N LEU A 66 -4.18 10.34 -10.85
CA LEU A 66 -4.42 9.78 -9.52
C LEU A 66 -4.60 8.26 -9.59
N SER A 67 -5.27 7.77 -10.63
CA SER A 67 -5.44 6.32 -10.85
C SER A 67 -4.13 5.62 -11.23
N LEU A 68 -3.22 6.29 -11.95
CA LEU A 68 -1.88 5.76 -12.20
C LEU A 68 -1.06 5.62 -10.91
N TRP A 69 -1.09 6.61 -10.02
CA TRP A 69 -0.45 6.49 -8.70
C TRP A 69 -1.07 5.39 -7.85
N TRP A 70 -2.39 5.23 -7.90
CA TRP A 70 -3.10 4.10 -7.28
C TRP A 70 -2.59 2.77 -7.81
N PHE A 71 -2.46 2.61 -9.13
CA PHE A 71 -1.96 1.39 -9.74
C PHE A 71 -0.53 1.08 -9.32
N LEU A 72 0.37 2.06 -9.39
CA LEU A 72 1.78 1.87 -9.00
C LEU A 72 1.92 1.46 -7.54
N LEU A 73 1.25 2.16 -6.62
CA LEU A 73 1.31 1.82 -5.20
C LEU A 73 0.57 0.52 -4.87
N CYS A 74 -0.49 0.16 -5.58
CA CYS A 74 -1.07 -1.18 -5.44
C CYS A 74 -0.11 -2.26 -5.91
N SER A 75 0.58 -2.06 -7.04
CA SER A 75 1.54 -3.02 -7.58
C SER A 75 2.76 -3.21 -6.67
N ALA A 76 3.19 -2.16 -5.98
CA ALA A 76 4.31 -2.23 -5.03
C ALA A 76 3.90 -2.76 -3.64
N ASN A 77 2.60 -2.78 -3.32
CA ASN A 77 2.07 -3.35 -2.09
C ASN A 77 1.63 -4.82 -2.24
N MET A 78 1.53 -5.35 -3.47
CA MET A 78 1.31 -6.79 -3.69
C MET A 78 2.64 -7.54 -3.54
#